data_AF-Q9C5B7-F1
#
_entry.id   AF-Q9C5B7-F1
#
_cell.length_a   1.000
_cell.length_b   1.000
_cell.length_c   1.000
_cell.angle_alpha   90.00
_cell.angle_beta   90.00
_cell.angle_gamma   90.00
#
_symmetry.space_group_name_H-M   'P 1'
#
loop_
_entity.id
_entity.type
_entity.pdbx_description
1 polymer ?
#
loop_
_entity_poly.entity_id
_entity_poly.type
_entity_poly.pdbx_seq_one_letter_code
_entity_poly.pdbx_strand_id
1 'polypeptide(L)' 'MASRLCLLLLVACIAGAFAGDVIELNRSQREFDYFALSLQWPGTYCRGTRHCCSKNACCRG' A
#
# COMPACT_ATOMS: atom_id res chain seq x y z
N MET A 1 22.02 4.64 -23.14
CA MET A 1 20.58 4.44 -23.50
C MET A 1 19.71 4.20 -22.26
N ALA A 2 20.13 3.36 -21.30
CA ALA A 2 19.38 3.11 -20.05
C ALA A 2 19.13 4.35 -19.16
N SER A 3 20.07 5.29 -19.09
CA SER A 3 19.92 6.52 -18.27
C SER A 3 18.83 7.46 -18.79
N ARG A 4 18.72 7.63 -20.12
CA ARG A 4 17.65 8.45 -20.72
C ARG A 4 16.28 7.77 -20.57
N LEU A 5 16.23 6.44 -20.68
CA LEU A 5 15.02 5.66 -20.43
C LEU A 5 14.57 5.78 -18.96
N CYS A 6 15.50 5.70 -18.02
CA CYS A 6 15.22 5.86 -16.58
C CYS A 6 14.66 7.26 -16.26
N LEU A 7 15.26 8.31 -16.84
CA LEU A 7 14.78 9.69 -16.66
C LEU A 7 13.35 9.85 -17.20
N LEU A 8 13.05 9.28 -18.37
CA LEU A 8 11.71 9.33 -18.96
C LEU A 8 10.67 8.58 -18.11
N LEU A 9 11.03 7.41 -17.55
CA LEU A 9 10.17 6.65 -16.66
C LEU A 9 9.90 7.40 -15.34
N LEU A 10 10.92 8.04 -14.77
CA LEU A 10 10.76 8.86 -13.57
C LEU A 10 9.84 10.06 -13.82
N VAL A 11 10.05 10.80 -14.91
CA VAL A 11 9.19 11.95 -15.28
C VAL A 11 7.76 11.51 -15.54
N ALA A 12 7.54 10.36 -16.20
CA ALA A 12 6.21 9.80 -16.42
C ALA A 12 5.51 9.40 -15.10
N CYS A 13 6.23 8.77 -14.16
CA CYS A 13 5.70 8.44 -12.83
C CYS A 13 5.30 9.69 -12.05
N ILE A 14 6.15 10.73 -12.09
CA ILE A 14 5.93 11.99 -11.38
C ILE A 14 4.73 12.74 -12.01
N ALA A 15 4.63 12.79 -13.34
CA ALA A 15 3.49 13.38 -14.04
C ALA A 15 2.18 12.60 -13.77
N GLY A 16 2.24 11.27 -13.70
CA GLY A 16 1.08 10.44 -13.32
C GLY A 16 0.64 10.62 -11.86
N ALA A 17 1.56 10.99 -10.96
CA ALA A 17 1.23 11.31 -9.57
C ALA A 17 0.62 12.71 -9.39
N PHE A 18 0.89 13.63 -10.32
CA PHE A 18 0.34 15.00 -10.32
C PHE A 18 -0.84 15.20 -11.27
N ALA A 19 -1.19 14.19 -12.07
CA ALA A 19 -2.52 14.06 -12.66
C ALA A 19 -3.51 13.74 -11.54
N GLY A 20 -3.70 14.69 -10.63
CA GLY A 20 -4.89 14.75 -9.83
C GLY A 20 -6.03 14.83 -10.82
N ASP A 21 -6.87 13.80 -10.85
CA ASP A 21 -8.25 13.98 -11.29
C ASP A 21 -8.73 15.28 -10.67
N VAL A 22 -9.34 16.15 -11.50
CA VAL A 22 -10.24 17.16 -10.95
C VAL A 22 -11.27 16.34 -10.20
N ILE A 23 -11.10 16.18 -8.88
CA ILE A 23 -12.16 15.68 -8.04
C ILE A 23 -13.16 16.82 -8.07
N GLU A 24 -13.99 16.81 -9.11
CA GLU A 24 -15.31 17.37 -9.03
C GLU A 24 -15.87 16.71 -7.76
N LEU A 25 -15.91 17.49 -6.68
CA LEU A 25 -16.47 17.09 -5.40
C LEU A 25 -17.97 16.98 -5.64
N ASN A 26 -18.34 15.97 -6.43
CA ASN A 26 -19.69 15.55 -6.61
C ASN A 26 -20.16 15.28 -5.19
N ARG A 27 -21.18 16.02 -4.77
CA ARG A 27 -21.64 16.20 -3.38
C ARG A 27 -22.25 14.91 -2.78
N SER A 28 -21.75 13.76 -3.20
CA SER A 28 -22.20 12.42 -2.87
C SER A 28 -20.99 11.48 -2.87
N GLN A 29 -19.91 11.83 -2.15
CA GLN A 29 -19.06 10.78 -1.61
C GLN A 29 -19.99 9.91 -0.76
N ARG A 30 -20.32 8.72 -1.26
CA ARG A 30 -21.21 7.81 -0.52
C ARG A 30 -20.59 7.52 0.83
N GLU A 31 -21.41 7.70 1.85
CA GLU A 31 -21.12 7.36 3.23
C GLU A 31 -20.74 5.87 3.31
N PHE A 32 -19.67 5.55 4.04
CA PHE A 32 -19.33 4.15 4.31
C PHE A 32 -20.33 3.62 5.34
N ASP A 33 -20.98 2.49 5.06
CA ASP A 33 -22.03 1.99 5.94
C ASP A 33 -21.47 1.38 7.24
N TYR A 34 -20.28 0.78 7.18
CA TYR A 34 -19.60 0.19 8.35
C TYR A 34 -18.12 -0.09 8.07
N PHE A 35 -17.35 -0.22 9.14
CA PHE A 35 -15.97 -0.70 9.09
C PHE A 35 -15.91 -2.20 9.34
N ALA A 36 -15.12 -2.89 8.53
CA ALA A 36 -14.76 -4.28 8.79
C ALA A 36 -13.48 -4.35 9.62
N LEU A 37 -13.56 -4.92 10.81
CA LEU A 37 -12.38 -5.27 11.60
C LEU A 37 -11.77 -6.56 11.04
N SER A 38 -10.56 -6.47 10.49
CA SER A 38 -9.80 -7.64 10.04
C SER A 38 -8.81 -8.09 11.11
N LEU A 39 -8.91 -9.38 11.48
CA LEU A 39 -8.01 -10.02 12.43
C LEU A 39 -7.17 -11.05 11.67
N GLN A 40 -5.87 -11.08 11.95
CA GLN A 40 -4.94 -12.03 11.35
C GLN A 40 -4.83 -13.27 12.24
N TRP A 41 -4.82 -14.47 11.64
CA TRP A 41 -4.59 -15.72 12.36
C TRP A 41 -3.09 -16.02 12.42
N PRO A 42 -2.44 -16.03 13.61
CA PRO A 42 -0.99 -16.20 13.70
C PRO A 42 -0.50 -17.53 13.13
N GLY A 43 -1.29 -18.60 13.27
CA GLY A 43 -0.88 -19.94 12.79
C GLY A 43 -0.67 -20.02 11.28
N THR A 44 -1.48 -19.30 10.49
CA THR A 44 -1.29 -19.21 9.04
C THR A 44 -0.29 -18.13 8.68
N TYR A 45 -0.35 -16.98 9.36
CA TYR A 45 0.51 -15.83 9.08
C TYR A 45 2.00 -16.15 9.31
N CYS A 46 2.32 -16.90 10.35
CA CYS A 46 3.70 -17.17 10.75
C CYS A 46 4.32 -18.43 10.13
N ARG A 47 3.60 -19.18 9.28
CA ARG A 47 4.03 -20.49 8.75
C ARG A 47 5.36 -20.43 7.96
N GLY A 48 5.71 -19.28 7.40
CA GLY A 48 6.94 -19.07 6.62
C GLY A 48 7.99 -18.19 7.28
N THR A 49 7.73 -17.67 8.49
CA THR A 49 8.65 -16.74 9.15
C THR A 49 9.89 -17.47 9.66
N ARG A 50 11.07 -17.01 9.25
CA ARG A 50 12.37 -17.53 9.71
C ARG A 50 13.22 -16.49 10.45
N HIS A 51 12.91 -15.21 10.28
CA HIS A 51 13.66 -14.11 10.88
C HIS A 51 12.87 -13.46 12.01
N CYS A 52 13.56 -13.28 13.15
CA CYS A 52 13.00 -12.69 14.34
C CYS A 52 13.51 -11.28 14.59
N CYS A 53 12.61 -10.43 15.08
CA CYS A 53 12.90 -9.09 15.54
C CYS A 53 11.89 -8.70 16.63
N SER A 54 12.19 -7.65 17.40
CA SER A 54 11.36 -7.23 18.55
C SER A 54 9.92 -6.84 18.20
N LYS A 55 9.64 -6.49 16.95
CA LYS A 55 8.30 -6.11 16.47
C LYS A 55 7.52 -7.27 15.84
N ASN A 56 8.16 -8.43 15.61
CA ASN A 56 7.53 -9.54 14.93
C ASN A 56 6.85 -10.49 15.93
N ALA A 57 5.53 -10.52 15.92
CA ALA A 57 4.72 -11.36 16.80
C ALA A 57 4.81 -12.87 16.48
N CYS A 58 5.40 -13.26 15.35
CA CYS A 58 5.63 -14.66 15.01
C CYS A 58 6.74 -15.31 15.84
N CYS A 59 7.56 -14.49 16.51
CA CYS A 59 8.64 -14.98 17.34
C CYS A 59 8.20 -15.01 18.80
N ARG A 60 8.48 -16.12 19.49
CA ARG A 60 8.43 -16.15 20.95
C ARG A 60 9.69 -15.42 21.44
N GLY A 61 9.50 -14.40 22.27
CA GLY A 61 10.59 -13.66 22.90
C GLY A 61 11.49 -14.55 23.75
#